data_AF-A0A2T5HXL3-F1
#
_entry.id   AF-A0A2T5HXL3-F1
#
_cell.length_a   1.000
_cell.length_b   1.000
_cell.length_c   1.000
_cell.angle_alpha   90.00
_cell.angle_beta   90.00
_cell.angle_gamma   90.00
#
_symmetry.space_group_name_H-M   'P 1'
#
loop_
_entity.id
_entity.type
_entity.pdbx_description
1 polymer ?
#
loop_
_entity_poly.entity_id
_entity_poly.type
_entity_poly.pdbx_seq_one_letter_code
_entity_poly.pdbx_strand_id
1 'polypeptide(L)'
;MYLDKIYVLQTGVSLKVSTMALQELIARAINTRKFPELQSIRSTTDLYAYLSVVVCAGAEDLIKRRQRWINHKTKADLIAGQPVPFNTFCNLFWRNLDEDDPDGDEWQQLIASDEFYSQLTILLHKLRIAERNLQQYNGSAMLDFNLGSA
;
A
#
# COMPACT_ATOMS: atom_id res chain seq x y z
N MET A 1 0.41 8.11 -10.61
CA MET A 1 -0.30 7.01 -9.92
C MET A 1 -1.40 7.64 -9.11
N TYR A 2 -2.63 7.14 -9.16
CA TYR A 2 -3.80 7.83 -8.58
C TYR A 2 -4.09 7.45 -7.12
N LEU A 3 -3.43 6.44 -6.55
CA LEU A 3 -3.60 6.11 -5.12
C LEU A 3 -3.10 7.23 -4.18
N ASP A 4 -2.13 8.02 -4.62
CA ASP A 4 -1.60 9.18 -3.86
C ASP A 4 -2.54 10.39 -3.86
N LYS A 5 -3.74 10.27 -4.45
CA LYS A 5 -4.77 11.32 -4.39
C LYS A 5 -5.17 11.53 -2.93
N ILE A 6 -5.32 12.80 -2.55
CA ILE A 6 -5.88 13.17 -1.26
C ILE A 6 -7.40 13.02 -1.32
N TYR A 7 -7.93 12.18 -0.44
CA TYR A 7 -9.34 11.98 -0.16
C TYR A 7 -9.69 12.74 1.11
N VAL A 8 -10.84 13.40 1.11
CA VAL A 8 -11.35 14.13 2.27
C VAL A 8 -12.64 13.42 2.68
N LEU A 9 -12.65 12.90 3.91
CA LEU A 9 -13.83 12.29 4.51
C LEU A 9 -14.79 13.38 4.99
N GLN A 10 -16.07 13.04 5.14
CA GLN A 10 -17.12 13.97 5.55
C GLN A 10 -16.84 14.64 6.90
N THR A 11 -16.09 13.99 7.80
CA THR A 11 -15.69 14.58 9.09
C THR A 11 -14.52 15.56 9.00
N GLY A 12 -14.00 15.82 7.80
CA GLY A 12 -12.87 16.72 7.54
C GLY A 12 -11.49 16.06 7.64
N VAL A 13 -11.41 14.74 7.88
CA VAL A 13 -10.15 13.99 7.81
C VAL A 13 -9.69 13.94 6.36
N SER A 14 -8.47 14.40 6.08
CA SER A 14 -7.86 14.26 4.76
C SER A 14 -6.75 13.22 4.80
N LEU A 15 -6.74 12.31 3.83
CA LEU A 15 -5.81 11.18 3.79
C LEU A 15 -5.47 10.78 2.36
N LYS A 16 -4.39 10.00 2.20
CA LYS A 16 -4.04 9.37 0.92
C LYS A 16 -3.48 7.97 1.13
N VAL A 17 -3.63 7.10 0.14
CA VAL A 17 -3.02 5.77 0.12
C VAL A 17 -1.67 5.86 -0.57
N SER A 18 -0.60 5.78 0.20
CA SER A 18 0.78 5.85 -0.27
C SER A 18 1.28 4.47 -0.70
N THR A 19 1.94 4.44 -1.86
CA THR A 19 2.61 3.24 -2.40
C THR A 19 4.14 3.31 -2.27
N MET A 20 4.65 4.22 -1.44
CA MET A 20 6.09 4.51 -1.38
C MET A 20 6.91 3.26 -1.06
N ALA A 21 6.46 2.44 -0.10
CA ALA A 21 7.12 1.18 0.25
C ALA A 21 7.19 0.19 -0.93
N LEU A 22 6.12 0.10 -1.74
CA LEU A 22 6.11 -0.73 -2.94
C LEU A 22 7.10 -0.20 -4.01
N GLN A 23 7.19 1.12 -4.18
CA GLN A 23 8.14 1.73 -5.11
C GLN A 23 9.59 1.50 -4.68
N GLU A 24 9.88 1.65 -3.38
CA GLU A 24 11.18 1.34 -2.80
C GLU A 24 11.56 -0.14 -2.95
N LEU A 25 10.59 -1.04 -2.77
CA LEU A 25 10.78 -2.48 -2.99
C LEU A 25 11.18 -2.76 -4.44
N ILE A 26 10.46 -2.20 -5.41
CA ILE A 26 10.77 -2.35 -6.84
C ILE A 26 12.16 -1.77 -7.14
N ALA A 27 12.47 -0.57 -6.66
CA ALA A 27 13.77 0.07 -6.88
C ALA A 27 14.92 -0.78 -6.29
N ARG A 28 14.75 -1.31 -5.08
CA ARG A 28 15.72 -2.19 -4.43
C ARG A 28 15.90 -3.50 -5.19
N ALA A 29 14.82 -4.10 -5.67
CA ALA A 29 14.88 -5.33 -6.45
C ALA A 29 15.65 -5.11 -7.77
N ILE A 30 15.44 -3.97 -8.42
CA ILE A 30 16.18 -3.57 -9.62
C ILE A 30 17.68 -3.39 -9.30
N ASN A 31 18.00 -2.63 -8.25
CA ASN A 31 19.38 -2.32 -7.88
C ASN A 31 20.17 -3.57 -7.44
N THR A 32 19.53 -4.49 -6.73
CA THR A 32 20.19 -5.69 -6.18
C THR A 32 20.13 -6.89 -7.12
N ARG A 33 19.32 -6.83 -8.18
CA ARG A 33 19.00 -7.96 -9.09
C ARG A 33 18.46 -9.20 -8.38
N LYS A 34 17.94 -9.03 -7.16
CA LYS A 34 17.32 -10.06 -6.33
C LYS A 34 15.89 -9.65 -6.02
N PHE A 35 14.96 -10.60 -6.09
CA PHE A 35 13.53 -10.28 -6.01
C PHE A 35 12.65 -11.34 -5.33
N PRO A 36 13.12 -12.08 -4.29
CA PRO A 36 12.27 -13.08 -3.63
C PRO A 36 10.98 -12.46 -3.06
N GLU A 37 11.05 -11.23 -2.57
CA GLU A 37 9.90 -10.50 -2.03
C GLU A 37 8.85 -10.18 -3.12
N LEU A 38 9.28 -9.77 -4.33
CA LEU A 38 8.36 -9.56 -5.46
C LEU A 38 7.63 -10.84 -5.88
N GLN A 39 8.28 -12.01 -5.76
CA GLN A 39 7.65 -13.29 -6.09
C GLN A 39 6.54 -13.68 -5.10
N SER A 40 6.54 -13.10 -3.90
CA SER A 40 5.49 -13.37 -2.90
C SER A 40 4.19 -12.60 -3.22
N ILE A 41 4.28 -11.50 -3.97
CA ILE A 41 3.13 -10.67 -4.35
C ILE A 41 2.46 -11.32 -5.56
N ARG A 42 1.34 -12.03 -5.36
CA ARG A 42 0.62 -12.83 -6.39
C ARG A 42 -0.70 -12.23 -6.84
N SER A 43 -1.33 -11.43 -5.98
CA SER A 43 -2.66 -10.84 -6.14
C SER A 43 -2.66 -9.35 -5.77
N THR A 44 -3.78 -8.67 -6.01
CA THR A 44 -3.99 -7.29 -5.57
C THR A 44 -4.04 -7.19 -4.04
N THR A 45 -4.57 -8.20 -3.35
CA THR A 45 -4.61 -8.27 -1.88
C THR A 45 -3.21 -8.31 -1.27
N ASP A 46 -2.25 -8.99 -1.91
CA ASP A 46 -0.87 -9.04 -1.42
C ASP A 46 -0.21 -7.65 -1.43
N LEU A 47 -0.70 -6.72 -2.27
CA LEU A 47 -0.20 -5.35 -2.28
C LEU A 47 -0.51 -4.60 -0.98
N TYR A 48 -1.56 -4.98 -0.23
CA TYR A 48 -1.95 -4.29 1.00
C TYR A 48 -0.85 -4.27 2.05
N ALA A 49 0.03 -5.28 2.07
CA ALA A 49 1.19 -5.33 2.95
C ALA A 49 2.23 -4.23 2.65
N TYR A 50 2.17 -3.63 1.46
CA TYR A 50 3.10 -2.62 0.95
C TYR A 50 2.45 -1.25 0.74
N LEU A 51 1.19 -1.11 1.17
CA LEU A 51 0.46 0.15 1.18
C LEU A 51 0.49 0.76 2.58
N SER A 52 0.41 2.09 2.62
CA SER A 52 0.25 2.85 3.86
C SER A 52 -0.76 3.97 3.64
N VAL A 53 -1.33 4.47 4.73
CA VAL A 53 -2.22 5.62 4.73
C VAL A 53 -1.52 6.76 5.43
N VAL A 54 -1.48 7.92 4.78
CA VAL A 54 -0.98 9.16 5.36
C VAL A 54 -2.17 10.07 5.62
N VAL A 55 -2.42 10.40 6.87
CA VAL A 55 -3.43 11.40 7.26
C VAL A 55 -2.79 12.78 7.17
N CYS A 56 -3.25 13.58 6.22
CA CYS A 56 -2.73 14.91 5.93
C CYS A 56 -3.35 15.99 6.84
N ALA A 57 -4.59 15.79 7.29
CA ALA A 57 -5.27 16.69 8.22
C ALA A 57 -6.38 15.93 8.99
N GLY A 58 -6.78 16.45 10.15
CA GLY A 58 -7.87 15.88 10.97
C GLY A 58 -7.47 14.67 11.82
N ALA A 59 -6.16 14.41 12.00
CA ALA A 59 -5.68 13.27 12.76
C ALA A 59 -6.16 13.27 14.22
N GLU A 60 -6.21 14.43 14.89
CA GLU A 60 -6.66 14.53 16.28
C GLU A 60 -8.11 14.08 16.46
N ASP A 61 -9.00 14.52 15.57
CA ASP A 61 -10.42 14.18 15.65
C ASP A 61 -10.68 12.74 15.24
N LEU A 62 -9.93 12.21 14.26
CA LEU A 62 -9.89 10.78 13.97
C LEU A 62 -9.47 9.97 15.21
N ILE A 63 -8.42 10.42 15.92
CA ILE A 63 -7.94 9.76 17.13
C ILE A 63 -9.00 9.78 18.24
N LYS A 64 -9.67 10.91 18.45
CA LYS A 64 -10.74 11.02 19.45
C LYS A 64 -11.87 10.04 19.14
N ARG A 65 -12.34 9.99 17.89
CA ARG A 65 -13.41 9.07 17.47
C ARG A 65 -13.01 7.59 17.55
N ARG A 66 -11.75 7.27 17.22
CA ARG A 66 -11.24 5.88 17.15
C ARG A 66 -10.39 5.45 18.33
N GLN A 67 -10.50 6.14 19.46
CA GLN A 67 -9.64 5.90 20.62
C GLN A 67 -9.67 4.43 21.11
N ARG A 68 -10.80 3.74 20.97
CA ARG A 68 -10.97 2.33 21.34
C ARG A 68 -10.18 1.36 20.45
N TRP A 69 -9.98 1.71 19.18
CA TRP A 69 -9.40 0.84 18.14
C TRP A 69 -7.96 1.20 17.80
N ILE A 70 -7.50 2.38 18.20
CA ILE A 70 -6.14 2.86 17.98
C ILE A 70 -5.20 2.30 19.06
N ASN A 71 -4.19 1.53 18.63
CA ASN A 71 -3.08 1.16 19.49
C ASN A 71 -2.09 2.34 19.67
N HIS A 72 -1.21 2.24 20.68
CA HIS A 72 -0.26 3.30 21.02
C HIS A 72 0.66 3.70 19.85
N LYS A 73 1.14 2.73 19.06
CA LYS A 73 2.01 2.99 17.91
C LYS A 73 1.27 3.77 16.83
N THR A 74 0.09 3.30 16.42
CA THR A 74 -0.73 3.97 15.41
C THR A 74 -1.10 5.39 15.86
N LYS A 75 -1.40 5.60 17.15
CA LYS A 75 -1.65 6.94 17.69
C LYS A 75 -0.45 7.86 17.49
N ALA A 76 0.74 7.40 17.86
CA ALA A 76 1.97 8.17 17.72
C ALA A 76 2.27 8.48 16.24
N ASP A 77 2.11 7.48 15.37
CA ASP A 77 2.32 7.63 13.92
C ASP A 77 1.34 8.66 13.33
N LEU A 78 0.05 8.64 13.71
CA LEU A 78 -0.95 9.62 13.29
C LEU A 78 -0.64 11.04 13.77
N ILE A 79 -0.23 11.22 15.04
CA ILE A 79 0.15 12.53 15.59
C ILE A 79 1.38 13.10 14.87
N ALA A 80 2.34 12.24 14.55
CA ALA A 80 3.58 12.62 13.87
C ALA A 80 3.43 12.77 12.34
N GLY A 81 2.21 12.59 11.79
CA GLY A 81 1.95 12.60 10.35
C GLY A 81 2.68 11.50 9.58
N GLN A 82 3.09 10.43 10.26
CA GLN A 82 3.80 9.31 9.67
C GLN A 82 2.84 8.35 8.96
N PRO A 83 3.30 7.65 7.92
CA PRO A 83 2.49 6.64 7.25
C PRO A 83 2.10 5.50 8.20
N VAL A 84 0.80 5.21 8.28
CA VAL A 84 0.26 4.05 9.02
C VAL A 84 0.09 2.89 8.03
N PRO A 85 0.51 1.65 8.34
CA PRO A 85 0.29 0.51 7.44
C PRO A 85 -1.18 0.34 7.07
N PHE A 86 -1.47 0.05 5.80
CA PHE A 86 -2.84 0.05 5.26
C PHE A 86 -3.80 -0.84 6.05
N ASN A 87 -3.42 -2.10 6.31
CA ASN A 87 -4.25 -3.01 7.11
C ASN A 87 -4.45 -2.51 8.55
N THR A 88 -3.43 -1.90 9.15
CA THR A 88 -3.57 -1.30 10.48
C THR A 88 -4.52 -0.12 10.48
N PHE A 89 -4.52 0.68 9.41
CA PHE A 89 -5.44 1.80 9.24
C PHE A 89 -6.89 1.31 9.01
N CYS A 90 -7.08 0.27 8.20
CA CYS A 90 -8.40 -0.35 8.00
C CYS A 90 -9.02 -0.84 9.32
N ASN A 91 -8.21 -1.38 10.23
CA ASN A 91 -8.67 -1.85 11.54
C ASN A 91 -9.18 -0.72 12.45
N LEU A 92 -8.90 0.55 12.13
CA LEU A 92 -9.48 1.67 12.87
C LEU A 92 -11.00 1.76 12.72
N PHE A 93 -11.54 1.21 11.63
CA PHE A 93 -12.97 1.24 11.30
C PHE A 93 -13.63 -0.13 11.53
N TRP A 94 -12.98 -1.02 12.29
CA TRP A 94 -13.71 -2.15 12.85
C TRP A 94 -14.73 -1.64 13.86
N ARG A 95 -15.99 -1.98 13.64
CA ARG A 95 -17.12 -1.50 14.44
C ARG A 95 -18.06 -2.63 14.82
N ASN A 96 -18.85 -2.39 15.85
CA ASN A 96 -20.09 -3.14 16.06
C ASN A 96 -21.13 -2.68 15.03
N LEU A 97 -22.08 -3.54 14.66
CA LEU A 97 -23.09 -3.25 13.61
C LEU A 97 -23.93 -1.99 13.89
N ASP A 98 -24.08 -1.60 15.16
CA ASP A 98 -24.95 -0.49 15.58
C ASP A 98 -24.20 0.86 15.75
N GLU A 99 -22.90 0.91 15.47
CA GLU A 99 -22.10 2.13 15.61
C GLU A 99 -22.13 2.97 14.32
N ASP A 100 -22.68 4.19 14.41
CA ASP A 100 -22.64 5.15 13.32
C ASP A 100 -21.20 5.62 13.07
N ASP A 101 -20.71 5.37 11.86
CA ASP A 101 -19.34 5.63 11.46
C ASP A 101 -19.25 6.11 10.00
N PRO A 102 -19.52 7.40 9.74
CA PRO A 102 -19.47 7.94 8.38
C PRO A 102 -18.05 7.86 7.78
N ASP A 103 -17.00 8.03 8.58
CA ASP A 103 -15.62 7.91 8.09
C ASP A 103 -15.30 6.48 7.64
N GLY A 104 -15.74 5.50 8.42
CA GLY A 104 -15.57 4.09 8.14
C GLY A 104 -16.37 3.67 6.91
N ASP A 105 -17.61 4.14 6.79
CA ASP A 105 -18.45 3.86 5.63
C ASP A 105 -17.84 4.44 4.34
N GLU A 106 -17.38 5.69 4.36
CA GLU A 106 -16.69 6.31 3.22
C GLU A 106 -15.36 5.62 2.90
N TRP A 107 -14.59 5.25 3.93
CA TRP A 107 -13.35 4.50 3.75
C TRP A 107 -13.61 3.14 3.09
N GLN A 108 -14.62 2.41 3.56
CA GLN A 108 -15.01 1.11 2.98
C GLN A 108 -15.49 1.26 1.54
N GLN A 109 -16.32 2.27 1.24
CA GLN A 109 -16.75 2.56 -0.12
C GLN A 109 -15.56 2.89 -1.04
N LEU A 110 -14.59 3.66 -0.54
CA LEU A 110 -13.38 3.99 -1.29
C LEU A 110 -12.60 2.74 -1.65
N ILE A 111 -12.28 1.87 -0.68
CA ILE A 111 -11.45 0.69 -0.93
C ILE A 111 -12.20 -0.43 -1.66
N ALA A 112 -13.53 -0.45 -1.61
CA ALA A 112 -14.37 -1.36 -2.37
C ALA A 112 -14.69 -0.87 -3.80
N SER A 113 -14.29 0.36 -4.16
CA SER A 113 -14.60 0.93 -5.47
C SER A 113 -13.84 0.23 -6.61
N ASP A 114 -14.49 0.17 -7.78
CA ASP A 114 -13.88 -0.33 -9.02
C ASP A 114 -12.62 0.47 -9.40
N GLU A 115 -12.63 1.77 -9.10
CA GLU A 115 -11.47 2.65 -9.33
C GLU A 115 -10.28 2.21 -8.48
N PHE A 116 -10.47 1.99 -7.17
CA PHE A 116 -9.41 1.53 -6.29
C PHE A 116 -8.87 0.16 -6.75
N TYR A 117 -9.75 -0.77 -7.09
CA TYR A 117 -9.37 -2.08 -7.62
C TYR A 117 -8.59 -1.99 -8.94
N SER A 118 -9.02 -1.12 -9.86
CA SER A 118 -8.32 -0.84 -11.12
C SER A 118 -6.91 -0.32 -10.88
N GLN A 119 -6.73 0.60 -9.93
CA GLN A 119 -5.40 1.11 -9.57
C GLN A 119 -4.50 0.01 -8.99
N LEU A 120 -5.00 -0.87 -8.13
CA LEU A 120 -4.24 -2.02 -7.63
C LEU A 120 -3.84 -2.98 -8.76
N THR A 121 -4.73 -3.20 -9.72
CA THR A 121 -4.47 -4.06 -10.89
C THR A 121 -3.35 -3.48 -11.75
N ILE A 122 -3.37 -2.16 -12.00
CA ILE A 122 -2.29 -1.46 -12.72
C ILE A 122 -0.95 -1.60 -11.98
N LEU A 123 -0.95 -1.50 -10.65
CA LEU A 123 0.26 -1.66 -9.84
C LEU A 123 0.81 -3.09 -9.91
N LEU A 124 -0.06 -4.08 -9.75
CA LEU A 124 0.32 -5.47 -9.88
C LEU A 124 0.92 -5.75 -11.27
N HIS A 125 0.32 -5.19 -12.33
CA HIS A 125 0.84 -5.34 -13.68
C HIS A 125 2.24 -4.72 -13.85
N LYS A 126 2.48 -3.53 -13.29
CA LYS A 126 3.82 -2.90 -13.28
C LYS A 126 4.85 -3.77 -12.55
N LEU A 127 4.46 -4.34 -11.40
CA LEU A 127 5.31 -5.25 -10.65
C LEU A 127 5.67 -6.49 -11.47
N ARG A 128 4.71 -7.06 -12.21
CA ARG A 128 4.96 -8.19 -13.12
C ARG A 128 5.89 -7.86 -14.26
N ILE A 129 5.82 -6.66 -14.82
CA ILE A 129 6.76 -6.22 -15.84
C ILE A 129 8.17 -6.11 -15.23
N ALA A 130 8.30 -5.49 -14.06
CA ALA A 130 9.59 -5.38 -13.38
C ALA A 130 10.19 -6.76 -13.07
N GLU A 131 9.38 -7.70 -12.57
CA GLU A 131 9.79 -9.09 -12.31
C GLU A 131 10.30 -9.78 -13.59
N ARG A 132 9.56 -9.70 -14.71
CA ARG A 132 9.96 -10.28 -15.99
C ARG A 132 11.25 -9.70 -16.54
N ASN A 133 11.41 -8.38 -16.46
CA ASN A 133 12.62 -7.71 -16.94
C ASN A 133 13.85 -8.15 -16.14
N LEU A 134 13.71 -8.35 -14.83
CA LEU A 134 14.79 -8.84 -13.97
C LEU A 134 15.13 -10.30 -14.25
N GLN A 135 14.13 -11.15 -14.50
CA GLN A 135 14.33 -12.54 -14.90
C GLN A 135 15.07 -12.66 -16.23
N GLN A 136 14.69 -11.87 -17.23
CA GLN A 136 15.36 -11.83 -18.53
C GLN A 136 16.82 -11.38 -18.40
N TYR A 137 17.08 -10.37 -17.57
CA TYR A 137 18.44 -9.90 -17.32
C TYR A 137 19.32 -11.01 -16.70
N ASN A 138 18.82 -11.70 -15.67
CA ASN A 138 19.55 -12.81 -15.05
C ASN A 138 19.71 -14.02 -15.98
N GLY A 139 18.72 -14.31 -16.82
CA GLY A 139 18.80 -15.37 -17.84
C GLY A 139 19.80 -15.06 -18.96
N SER A 140 19.87 -13.80 -19.41
CA SER A 140 20.86 -13.36 -20.41
C SER A 140 22.29 -13.42 -19.88
N ALA A 141 22.52 -12.98 -18.63
CA ALA A 141 23.83 -13.09 -18.00
C ALA A 141 24.27 -14.56 -17.84
N MET A 142 23.34 -15.50 -17.60
CA MET A 142 23.64 -16.93 -17.50
C MET A 142 23.96 -17.57 -18.86
N LEU A 143 23.43 -17.03 -19.96
CA LEU A 143 23.75 -17.49 -21.32
C LEU A 143 25.09 -16.95 -21.81
N ASP A 144 25.47 -15.71 -21.45
CA ASP A 144 26.75 -15.12 -21.84
C ASP A 144 27.96 -15.83 -21.19
N PHE A 145 27.80 -16.43 -20.00
CA PHE A 145 28.86 -17.24 -19.37
C PHE A 145 29.05 -18.63 -19.97
N ASN A 146 28.11 -19.14 -20.78
CA ASN A 146 28.15 -20.50 -21.33
C ASN A 146 28.56 -20.57 -22.82
N LEU A 147 28.91 -19.45 -23.44
CA LEU A 147 29.34 -19.38 -24.85
C LEU A 147 30.87 -19.22 -25.04
N GLY A 148 31.66 -19.41 -23.98
CA GLY A 148 33.12 -19.22 -24.02
C GLY A 148 33.90 -20.38 -23.40
N SER A 149 33.82 -21.58 -23.98
CA SER A 149 34.84 -22.64 -23.86
C SER A 149 34.57 -23.70 -24.93
N ALA A 150 35.17 -23.50 -26.10
CA ALA A 150 35.37 -24.52 -27.13
C ALA A 150 36.88 -24.71 -27.32
#